data_AF-A0AAV5HAY7-F1
#
_entry.id   AF-A0AAV5HAY7-F1
#
_cell.length_a   1.000
_cell.length_b   1.000
_cell.length_c   1.000
_cell.angle_alpha   90.00
_cell.angle_beta   90.00
_cell.angle_gamma   90.00
#
_symmetry.space_group_name_H-M   'P 1'
#
loop_
_entity.id
_entity.type
_entity.pdbx_description
1 polymer ?
#
loop_
_entity_poly.entity_id
_entity_poly.type
_entity_poly.pdbx_seq_one_letter_code
_entity_poly.pdbx_strand_id
1 'polypeptide(L)'
;MKKVLFNLKKYKCQYIMIMCGIVFLILFSYIPMLGLQIAFRDFRPGNTIWNARFVGLENFWFFGDSEFWRVVKNTLVLTLSRFLFTFPTPIILALLKYSLQGTTQGNGLTGGVPPVRFSM
;
A
#
# COMPACT_ATOMS: atom_id res chain seq x y z
N MET A 1 -0.47 -30.98 20.98
CA MET A 1 0.25 -29.71 21.24
C MET A 1 1.78 -29.79 21.02
N LYS A 2 2.48 -30.87 21.40
CA LYS A 2 3.94 -31.00 21.23
C LYS A 2 4.46 -30.97 19.78
N LYS A 3 3.65 -31.36 18.79
CA LYS A 3 3.99 -31.29 17.35
C LYS A 3 4.27 -29.86 16.84
N VAL A 4 3.55 -28.85 17.36
CA VAL A 4 3.73 -27.45 16.96
C VAL A 4 5.09 -26.92 17.44
N LEU A 5 5.47 -27.24 18.69
CA LEU A 5 6.78 -26.89 19.25
C LEU A 5 7.95 -27.54 18.48
N PHE A 6 7.78 -28.76 17.96
CA PHE A 6 8.84 -29.44 17.21
C PHE A 6 9.05 -28.82 15.81
N ASN A 7 7.96 -28.40 15.15
CA ASN A 7 8.03 -27.71 13.86
C ASN A 7 8.67 -26.31 13.98
N LEU A 8 8.44 -25.58 15.07
CA LEU A 8 9.11 -24.30 15.36
C LEU A 8 10.64 -24.42 15.39
N LYS A 9 11.18 -25.57 15.84
CA LYS A 9 12.63 -25.80 15.89
C LYS A 9 13.23 -26.11 14.51
N LYS A 10 12.46 -26.75 13.62
CA LYS A 10 12.87 -27.13 12.25
C LYS A 10 12.83 -25.94 11.28
N TYR A 11 11.93 -24.98 11.48
CA TYR A 11 11.75 -23.80 10.62
C TYR A 11 12.22 -22.49 11.27
N LYS A 12 13.18 -22.55 12.21
CA LYS A 12 13.68 -21.39 12.96
C LYS A 12 14.08 -20.21 12.06
N CYS A 13 14.82 -20.44 10.98
CA CYS A 13 15.22 -19.36 10.09
C CYS A 13 14.03 -18.67 9.42
N GLN A 14 12.99 -19.42 9.03
CA GLN A 14 11.77 -18.84 8.44
C GLN A 14 11.03 -17.97 9.46
N TYR A 15 10.89 -18.46 10.70
CA TYR A 15 10.28 -17.67 11.78
C TYR A 15 11.11 -16.43 12.14
N ILE A 16 12.44 -16.50 12.13
CA ILE A 16 13.32 -15.34 12.40
C ILE A 16 13.17 -14.27 11.32
N MET A 17 13.10 -14.66 10.03
CA MET A 17 12.87 -13.71 8.94
C MET A 17 11.51 -13.01 9.05
N ILE A 18 10.45 -13.78 9.33
CA ILE A 18 9.10 -13.23 9.54
C ILE A 18 9.06 -12.33 10.77
N MET A 19 9.69 -12.76 11.87
CA MET A 19 9.72 -12.00 13.12
C MET A 19 10.44 -10.66 12.96
N CYS A 20 11.51 -10.59 12.15
CA CYS A 20 12.16 -9.34 11.80
C CYS A 20 11.20 -8.38 11.08
N GLY A 21 10.45 -8.88 10.08
CA GLY A 21 9.43 -8.09 9.37
C GLY A 21 8.28 -7.63 10.28
N ILE A 22 7.82 -8.49 11.19
CA ILE A 22 6.76 -8.16 12.17
C ILE A 22 7.24 -7.08 13.14
N VAL A 23 8.47 -7.22 13.67
CA VAL A 23 9.04 -6.21 14.58
C VAL A 23 9.14 -4.86 13.87
N PHE A 24 9.60 -4.83 12.62
CA PHE A 24 9.62 -3.61 11.83
C PHE A 24 8.22 -3.01 11.64
N LEU A 25 7.23 -3.84 11.29
CA LEU A 25 5.85 -3.40 11.10
C LEU A 25 5.27 -2.82 12.40
N ILE A 26 5.53 -3.46 13.54
CA ILE A 26 5.05 -2.97 14.83
C ILE A 26 5.68 -1.61 15.14
N LEU A 27 7.00 -1.51 15.03
CA LEU A 27 7.73 -0.30 15.38
C LEU A 27 7.38 0.90 14.48
N PHE A 28 7.25 0.68 13.17
CA PHE A 28 7.09 1.77 12.20
C PHE A 28 5.66 2.01 11.72
N SER A 29 4.73 1.06 11.89
CA SER A 29 3.34 1.21 11.44
C SER A 29 2.36 1.25 12.61
N TYR A 30 2.48 0.33 13.58
CA TYR A 30 1.54 0.28 14.70
C TYR A 30 1.81 1.34 15.77
N ILE A 31 3.07 1.59 16.13
CA ILE A 31 3.40 2.65 17.10
C ILE A 31 2.90 4.03 16.65
N PRO A 32 3.15 4.51 15.41
CA PRO A 32 2.61 5.80 15.00
C PRO A 32 1.08 5.81 14.91
N MET A 33 0.44 4.66 14.69
CA MET A 33 -1.02 4.55 14.73
C MET A 33 -1.58 4.79 16.14
N LEU A 34 -0.81 4.52 17.20
CA LEU A 34 -1.14 4.96 18.56
C LEU A 34 -1.13 6.49 18.70
N GLY A 35 -0.63 7.25 17.73
CA GLY A 35 -0.80 8.70 17.68
C GLY A 35 -2.21 9.13 17.28
N LEU A 36 -3.01 8.25 16.66
CA LEU A 36 -4.36 8.58 16.17
C LEU A 36 -5.34 8.96 17.29
N GLN A 37 -5.10 8.48 18.52
CA GLN A 37 -5.87 8.86 19.71
C GLN A 37 -5.76 10.35 20.07
N ILE A 38 -4.78 11.09 19.52
CA ILE A 38 -4.67 12.54 19.67
C ILE A 38 -5.91 13.24 19.09
N ALA A 39 -6.53 12.69 18.04
CA ALA A 39 -7.74 13.24 17.44
C ALA A 39 -8.95 13.27 18.40
N PHE A 40 -8.94 12.46 19.47
CA PHE A 40 -10.01 12.40 20.48
C PHE A 40 -9.68 13.14 21.78
N ARG A 41 -8.51 13.79 21.86
CA ARG A 41 -8.02 14.52 23.03
C ARG A 41 -7.81 15.99 22.69
N ASP A 42 -7.91 16.88 23.68
CA ASP A 42 -7.60 18.31 23.51
C ASP A 42 -6.08 18.49 23.53
N PHE A 43 -5.47 18.28 22.37
CA PHE A 43 -4.03 18.39 22.21
C PHE A 43 -3.65 19.82 21.83
N ARG A 44 -3.12 20.56 22.80
CA ARG A 44 -2.50 21.86 22.57
C ARG A 44 -0.98 21.69 22.44
N PRO A 45 -0.32 22.37 21.49
CA PRO A 45 1.14 22.31 21.35
C PRO A 45 1.80 22.81 22.65
N GLY A 46 2.42 21.87 23.38
CA GLY A 46 2.97 22.10 24.72
C GLY A 46 2.51 21.06 25.77
N ASN A 47 1.39 20.38 25.53
CA ASN A 47 0.89 19.33 26.41
C ASN A 47 1.39 17.95 25.96
N THR A 48 1.76 17.08 26.92
CA THR A 48 2.07 15.67 26.63
C THR A 48 0.77 14.93 26.26
N ILE A 49 0.84 14.02 25.28
CA ILE A 49 -0.29 13.15 24.83
C ILE A 49 -1.01 12.47 26.01
N TRP A 50 -0.26 12.15 27.07
CA TRP A 50 -0.74 11.51 28.30
C TRP A 50 -1.53 12.42 29.25
N ASN A 51 -1.36 13.75 29.18
CA ASN A 51 -2.01 14.73 30.07
C ASN A 51 -3.19 15.46 29.38
N ALA A 52 -3.42 15.20 28.09
CA ALA A 52 -4.51 15.80 27.34
C ALA A 52 -5.86 15.17 27.73
N ARG A 53 -6.82 16.02 28.12
CA ARG A 53 -8.20 15.63 28.48
C ARG A 53 -8.87 14.96 27.27
N PHE A 54 -9.57 13.86 27.52
CA PHE A 54 -10.36 13.18 26.50
C PHE A 54 -11.64 13.98 26.25
N VAL A 55 -11.78 14.53 25.04
CA VAL A 55 -12.92 15.38 24.61
C VAL A 55 -13.78 14.68 23.56
N GLY A 56 -13.44 13.45 23.18
CA GLY A 56 -14.26 12.64 22.29
C GLY A 56 -14.31 13.24 20.89
N LEU A 57 -15.48 13.70 20.46
CA LEU A 57 -15.72 14.16 19.07
C LEU A 57 -15.67 15.69 18.89
N GLU A 58 -15.35 16.45 19.93
CA GLU A 58 -15.36 17.92 19.86
C GLU A 58 -14.41 18.46 18.77
N ASN A 59 -13.28 17.80 18.55
CA ASN A 59 -12.29 18.15 17.52
C ASN A 59 -12.83 18.03 16.08
N PHE A 60 -13.98 17.39 15.88
CA PHE A 60 -14.60 17.20 14.56
C PHE A 60 -15.60 18.30 14.18
N TRP A 61 -15.58 19.45 14.86
CA TRP A 61 -16.41 20.62 14.53
C TRP A 61 -16.24 21.10 13.08
N PHE A 62 -15.07 20.85 12.46
CA PHE A 62 -14.78 21.22 11.06
C PHE A 62 -15.64 20.48 10.03
N PHE A 63 -16.34 19.41 10.40
CA PHE A 63 -17.29 18.73 9.49
C PHE A 63 -18.48 19.62 9.08
N GLY A 64 -18.79 20.66 9.87
CA GLY A 64 -19.80 21.66 9.53
C GLY A 64 -19.30 22.77 8.60
N ASP A 65 -18.00 22.84 8.36
CA ASP A 65 -17.41 23.85 7.48
C ASP A 65 -17.57 23.47 6.00
N SER A 66 -18.01 24.41 5.18
CA SER A 66 -18.20 24.22 3.73
C SER A 66 -16.86 24.05 3.01
N GLU A 67 -15.79 24.66 3.52
CA GLU A 67 -14.45 24.57 2.94
C GLU A 67 -13.85 23.16 3.07
N PHE A 68 -14.11 22.47 4.19
CA PHE A 68 -13.70 21.07 4.37
C PHE A 68 -14.28 20.18 3.27
N TRP A 69 -15.59 20.28 3.03
CA TRP A 69 -16.26 19.50 1.98
C TRP A 69 -15.81 19.87 0.58
N ARG A 70 -15.45 21.14 0.33
CA ARG A 70 -14.86 21.57 -0.94
C ARG A 70 -13.53 20.87 -1.19
N VAL A 71 -12.64 20.84 -0.19
CA VAL A 71 -11.33 20.17 -0.30
C VAL A 71 -11.48 18.67 -0.46
N VAL A 72 -12.39 18.03 0.29
CA VAL A 72 -12.68 16.60 0.16
C VAL A 72 -13.16 16.25 -1.25
N LYS A 73 -14.13 17.00 -1.79
CA LYS A 73 -14.62 16.79 -3.16
C LYS A 73 -13.51 16.98 -4.19
N ASN A 74 -12.69 18.02 -4.06
CA ASN A 74 -11.57 18.25 -4.97
C ASN A 74 -10.56 17.10 -4.95
N THR A 75 -10.18 16.63 -3.76
CA THR A 75 -9.26 15.50 -3.60
C THR A 75 -9.84 14.21 -4.19
N LEU A 76 -11.13 13.98 -3.99
CA LEU A 76 -11.84 12.81 -4.50
C LEU A 76 -11.93 12.86 -6.03
N VAL A 77 -12.30 14.00 -6.62
CA VAL A 77 -12.31 14.21 -8.07
C VAL A 77 -10.90 14.02 -8.65
N LEU A 78 -9.87 14.64 -8.05
CA LEU A 78 -8.49 14.48 -8.48
C LEU A 78 -8.04 13.02 -8.41
N THR A 79 -8.33 12.31 -7.32
CA THR A 79 -7.91 10.91 -7.14
C THR A 79 -8.63 10.00 -8.13
N LEU A 80 -9.94 10.20 -8.35
CA LEU A 80 -10.71 9.43 -9.33
C LEU A 80 -10.24 9.69 -10.76
N SER A 81 -10.04 10.95 -11.15
CA SER A 81 -9.48 11.29 -12.45
C SER A 81 -8.11 10.66 -12.63
N ARG A 82 -7.22 10.79 -11.65
CA ARG A 82 -5.88 10.17 -11.69
C ARG A 82 -5.97 8.65 -11.81
N PHE A 83 -6.86 8.00 -11.07
CA PHE A 83 -7.05 6.56 -11.15
C PHE A 83 -7.51 6.13 -12.56
N LEU A 84 -8.53 6.81 -13.10
CA LEU A 84 -9.08 6.53 -14.42
C LEU A 84 -8.07 6.74 -15.56
N PHE A 85 -7.11 7.65 -15.44
CA PHE A 85 -6.06 7.83 -16.46
C PHE A 85 -4.83 6.96 -16.18
N THR A 86 -4.34 6.91 -14.95
CA THR A 86 -3.09 6.21 -14.59
C THR A 86 -3.23 4.70 -14.68
N PHE A 87 -4.42 4.14 -14.44
CA PHE A 87 -4.66 2.71 -14.54
C PHE A 87 -4.61 2.18 -15.99
N PRO A 88 -5.29 2.78 -16.99
CA PRO A 88 -5.24 2.30 -18.38
C PRO A 88 -3.96 2.67 -19.13
N THR A 89 -3.26 3.75 -18.76
CA THR A 89 -2.00 4.15 -19.42
C THR A 89 -0.97 3.01 -19.54
N PRO A 90 -0.59 2.27 -18.48
CA PRO A 90 0.35 1.17 -18.59
C PRO A 90 -0.20 0.00 -19.41
N ILE A 91 -1.52 -0.23 -19.41
CA ILE A 91 -2.16 -1.28 -20.22
C ILE A 91 -2.03 -0.96 -21.70
N ILE A 92 -2.37 0.28 -22.09
CA ILE A 92 -2.24 0.74 -23.48
C ILE A 92 -0.77 0.71 -23.91
N LEU A 93 0.15 1.15 -23.06
CA LEU A 93 1.58 1.11 -23.35
C LEU A 93 2.11 -0.32 -23.52
N ALA A 94 1.66 -1.27 -22.70
CA ALA A 94 2.02 -2.68 -22.82
C ALA A 94 1.51 -3.28 -24.14
N LEU A 95 0.27 -2.97 -24.52
CA LEU A 95 -0.32 -3.41 -25.79
C LEU A 95 0.41 -2.79 -27.00
N LEU A 96 0.73 -1.50 -26.96
CA LEU A 96 1.48 -0.83 -28.01
C LEU A 96 2.87 -1.46 -28.18
N LYS A 97 3.58 -1.70 -27.07
CA LYS A 97 4.90 -2.38 -27.09
C LYS A 97 4.79 -3.79 -27.68
N TYR A 98 3.79 -4.56 -27.28
CA TYR A 98 3.56 -5.91 -27.80
C TYR A 98 3.33 -5.90 -29.32
N SER A 99 2.46 -5.02 -29.80
CA SER A 99 2.15 -4.89 -31.22
C SER A 99 3.37 -4.48 -32.07
N LEU A 100 4.21 -3.57 -31.56
CA LEU A 100 5.45 -3.16 -32.24
C LEU A 100 6.49 -4.29 -32.29
N GLN A 101 6.63 -5.09 -31.23
CA GLN A 101 7.55 -6.23 -31.21
C GLN A 101 7.10 -7.39 -32.12
N GLY A 102 5.78 -7.56 -32.29
CA GLY A 102 5.22 -8.54 -33.21
C GLY A 102 5.58 -8.29 -34.68
N THR A 103 5.76 -7.03 -35.09
CA THR A 103 6.12 -6.68 -36.49
C THR A 103 7.62 -6.84 -36.77
N THR A 104 8.48 -6.61 -35.77
CA THR A 104 9.94 -6.79 -35.93
C THR A 104 10.36 -8.27 -35.93
N GLN A 105 9.58 -9.18 -35.35
CA GLN A 105 9.82 -10.63 -35.54
C GLN A 105 9.52 -11.13 -36.96
N GLY A 106 8.69 -10.41 -37.73
CA GLY A 106 8.31 -10.78 -39.10
C GLY A 106 9.31 -10.41 -40.19
N ASN A 107 10.36 -9.64 -39.90
CA ASN A 107 11.31 -9.17 -40.93
C ASN A 107 12.79 -9.34 -40.51
N GLY A 108 13.09 -10.29 -39.64
CA GLY A 108 14.44 -10.44 -39.07
C GLY A 108 14.94 -11.84 -38.72
N LEU A 109 14.12 -12.89 -38.58
CA LEU A 109 14.63 -14.21 -38.16
C LEU A 109 13.80 -15.41 -38.70
N THR A 110 14.05 -15.80 -39.95
CA THR A 110 14.20 -17.22 -40.32
C THR A 110 15.56 -17.77 -39.84
N GLY A 111 15.95 -17.45 -38.59
CA GLY A 111 17.24 -17.84 -38.06
C GLY A 111 17.41 -17.50 -36.59
N GLY A 112 16.79 -18.26 -35.69
CA GLY A 112 17.28 -18.31 -34.30
C GLY A 112 16.26 -18.36 -33.16
N VAL A 113 14.95 -18.49 -33.42
CA VAL A 113 14.01 -18.83 -32.33
C VAL A 113 13.66 -20.31 -32.44
N PRO A 114 14.30 -21.21 -31.66
CA PRO A 114 13.85 -22.60 -31.61
C PRO A 114 12.41 -22.64 -31.08
N PRO A 115 11.57 -23.54 -31.59
CA PRO A 115 10.18 -23.65 -31.17
C PRO A 115 10.11 -23.86 -29.66
N VAL A 116 9.22 -23.13 -29.00
CA VAL A 116 8.91 -23.31 -27.58
C VAL A 116 8.34 -24.71 -27.41
N ARG A 117 9.23 -25.66 -27.14
CA ARG A 117 8.88 -27.04 -26.83
C ARG A 117 8.33 -27.02 -25.40
N PHE A 118 7.03 -26.78 -25.29
CA PHE A 118 6.28 -27.18 -24.10
C PHE A 118 6.40 -28.71 -24.00
N SER A 119 7.42 -29.18 -23.27
CA SER A 119 7.38 -30.54 -22.74
C SER A 119 6.41 -30.49 -21.57
N MET A 120 5.27 -31.14 -21.75
CA MET A 120 4.55 -31.77 -20.64
C MET A 120 5.47 -32.73 -19.89
#